data_AF-A0A060YBH8-F1
#
_entry.id   AF-A0A060YBH8-F1
#
_cell.length_a   1.000
_cell.length_b   1.000
_cell.length_c   1.000
_cell.angle_alpha   90.00
_cell.angle_beta   90.00
_cell.angle_gamma   90.00
#
_symmetry.space_group_name_H-M   'P 1'
#
loop_
_entity.id
_entity.type
_entity.pdbx_description
1 polymer ?
#
loop_
_entity_poly.entity_id
_entity_poly.type
_entity_poly.pdbx_seq_one_letter_code
_entity_poly.pdbx_strand_id
1 'polypeptide(L)'
;MYSDEDNQNNEDWMTNLPEELWDVPLSSLAIPGSHDAMSYSLDINSPLIRSESDTFRLLDGLFYCLTRPAIYRWSTTQEKGIVEQLSEGIRYFDLRIAHKPYDPSNELYFTHVIYTHLTVVETLRAVASWLESHSREVVILACSHFEGLNDKLHEHLIFSLKKIFGSKLCPRKVSFVISITVVNVNS
;
A
#
# COMPACT_ATOMS: atom_id res chain seq x y z
N MET A 1 -15.22 -11.67 37.66
CA MET A 1 -15.59 -11.76 36.25
C MET A 1 -14.44 -11.13 35.50
N TYR A 2 -13.38 -11.91 35.27
CA TYR A 2 -12.24 -11.48 34.48
C TYR A 2 -12.70 -11.54 33.03
N SER A 3 -12.63 -10.41 32.32
CA SER A 3 -12.75 -10.40 30.87
C SER A 3 -11.54 -11.13 30.32
N ASP A 4 -11.78 -12.27 29.68
CA ASP A 4 -10.85 -12.85 28.73
C ASP A 4 -10.67 -11.80 27.63
N GLU A 5 -9.62 -10.98 27.75
CA GLU A 5 -9.01 -10.38 26.56
C GLU A 5 -8.43 -11.57 25.79
N ASP A 6 -9.29 -12.22 25.00
CA ASP A 6 -8.88 -13.14 23.96
C ASP A 6 -7.75 -12.46 23.22
N ASN A 7 -6.59 -13.12 23.19
CA ASN A 7 -5.48 -12.78 22.33
C ASN A 7 -5.94 -13.03 20.90
N GLN A 8 -6.84 -12.16 20.41
CA GLN A 8 -7.53 -12.34 19.15
C GLN A 8 -6.49 -12.17 18.06
N ASN A 9 -6.14 -13.30 17.45
CA ASN A 9 -5.24 -13.34 16.31
C ASN A 9 -5.91 -12.62 15.14
N ASN A 10 -5.68 -11.32 15.03
CA ASN A 10 -6.20 -10.47 13.96
C ASN A 10 -5.53 -10.77 12.61
N GLU A 11 -4.45 -11.56 12.59
CA GLU A 11 -3.73 -11.91 11.37
C GLU A 11 -4.58 -12.77 10.43
N ASP A 12 -5.52 -13.56 10.97
CA ASP A 12 -6.33 -14.54 10.22
C ASP A 12 -7.85 -14.27 10.33
N TRP A 13 -8.27 -13.01 10.50
CA TRP A 13 -9.68 -12.73 10.79
C TRP A 13 -10.64 -13.14 9.65
N MET A 14 -10.23 -13.07 8.37
CA MET A 14 -11.07 -13.48 7.25
C MET A 14 -11.23 -15.00 7.22
N THR A 15 -10.16 -15.74 7.53
CA THR A 15 -10.13 -17.19 7.68
C THR A 15 -11.08 -17.67 8.76
N ASN A 16 -11.18 -16.90 9.85
CA ASN A 16 -11.99 -17.21 11.02
C ASN A 16 -13.44 -16.67 10.94
N LEU A 17 -13.85 -16.11 9.80
CA LEU A 17 -15.26 -15.74 9.59
C LEU A 17 -16.17 -16.98 9.68
N PRO A 18 -17.40 -16.85 10.20
CA PRO A 18 -18.42 -17.88 10.07
C PRO A 18 -18.58 -18.34 8.61
N GLU A 19 -18.79 -19.63 8.39
CA GLU A 19 -18.85 -20.22 7.03
C GLU A 19 -19.92 -19.56 6.17
N GLU A 20 -21.02 -19.08 6.78
CA GLU A 20 -22.10 -18.37 6.10
C GLU A 20 -21.65 -17.05 5.46
N LEU A 21 -20.52 -16.49 5.90
CA LEU A 21 -19.94 -15.26 5.39
C LEU A 21 -18.82 -15.50 4.36
N TRP A 22 -18.42 -16.74 4.08
CA TRP A 22 -17.34 -17.00 3.11
C TRP A 22 -17.76 -16.70 1.67
N ASP A 23 -19.05 -16.88 1.34
CA ASP A 23 -19.59 -16.67 0.00
C ASP A 23 -20.22 -15.29 -0.21
N VAL A 24 -20.20 -14.41 0.80
CA VAL A 24 -20.76 -13.06 0.65
C VAL A 24 -19.78 -12.15 -0.12
N PRO A 25 -20.28 -11.19 -0.92
CA PRO A 25 -19.41 -10.25 -1.61
C PRO A 25 -18.53 -9.48 -0.62
N LEU A 26 -17.25 -9.27 -0.95
CA LEU A 26 -16.33 -8.45 -0.14
C LEU A 26 -16.87 -7.04 0.14
N SER A 27 -17.68 -6.49 -0.78
CA SER A 27 -18.36 -5.20 -0.62
C SER A 27 -19.41 -5.17 0.51
N SER A 28 -19.80 -6.34 1.00
CA SER A 28 -20.74 -6.51 2.12
C SER A 28 -20.02 -6.72 3.46
N LEU A 29 -18.68 -6.83 3.45
CA LEU A 29 -17.87 -6.97 4.65
C LEU A 29 -17.35 -5.60 5.10
N ALA A 30 -17.28 -5.40 6.42
CA ALA A 30 -16.52 -4.29 6.99
C ALA A 30 -15.04 -4.66 6.96
N ILE A 31 -14.29 -4.10 6.01
CA ILE A 31 -12.86 -4.40 5.81
C ILE A 31 -12.03 -3.21 6.30
N PRO A 32 -11.16 -3.39 7.31
CA PRO A 32 -10.30 -2.32 7.79
C PRO A 32 -9.23 -1.96 6.76
N GLY A 33 -8.93 -0.66 6.65
CA GLY A 33 -8.01 -0.12 5.65
C GLY A 33 -7.10 0.97 6.20
N SER A 34 -5.90 1.06 5.62
CA SER A 34 -4.91 2.10 5.92
C SER A 34 -4.83 3.11 4.79
N HIS A 35 -5.04 4.37 5.14
CA HIS A 35 -4.83 5.51 4.25
C HIS A 35 -3.35 5.92 4.24
N ASP A 36 -2.82 6.19 3.04
CA ASP A 36 -1.39 6.44 2.81
C ASP A 36 -0.51 5.38 3.51
N ALA A 37 -0.80 4.10 3.24
CA ALA A 37 -0.34 2.97 4.05
C ALA A 37 1.19 2.88 4.23
N MET A 38 1.95 3.43 3.29
CA MET A 38 3.41 3.38 3.27
C MET A 38 4.08 4.61 3.90
N SER A 39 3.31 5.52 4.51
CA SER A 39 3.82 6.76 5.09
C SER A 39 4.75 6.55 6.30
N TYR A 40 4.77 5.35 6.89
CA TYR A 40 5.77 4.96 7.89
C TYR A 40 7.21 4.95 7.34
N SER A 41 7.37 4.84 6.03
CA SER A 41 8.67 4.75 5.34
C SER A 41 9.07 6.03 4.62
N LEU A 42 8.46 7.18 4.93
CA LEU A 42 8.82 8.45 4.29
C LEU A 42 10.29 8.81 4.55
N ASP A 43 10.98 9.20 3.49
CA ASP A 43 12.34 9.71 3.53
C ASP A 43 12.31 11.22 3.65
N ILE A 44 12.62 11.72 4.86
CA ILE A 44 12.64 13.17 5.15
C ILE A 44 13.58 13.95 4.23
N ASN A 45 14.59 13.29 3.65
CA ASN A 45 15.58 13.90 2.76
C ASN A 45 15.23 13.78 1.28
N SER A 46 14.15 13.07 0.93
CA SER A 46 13.71 12.95 -0.46
C SER A 46 13.16 14.28 -1.00
N PRO A 47 13.19 14.53 -2.32
CA PRO A 47 12.59 15.74 -2.89
C PRO A 47 11.07 15.78 -2.66
N LEU A 48 10.47 16.96 -2.77
CA LEU A 48 9.01 17.10 -2.85
C LEU A 48 8.51 16.50 -4.17
N ILE A 49 7.27 16.01 -4.18
CA ILE A 49 6.62 15.56 -5.42
C ILE A 49 6.51 16.70 -6.43
N ARG A 50 6.49 16.35 -7.72
CA ARG A 50 6.54 17.35 -8.80
C ARG A 50 5.25 18.16 -8.88
N SER A 51 4.11 17.56 -8.50
CA SER A 51 2.81 18.21 -8.41
C SER A 51 2.71 19.30 -7.34
N GLU A 52 3.64 19.38 -6.38
CA GLU A 52 3.71 20.52 -5.46
C GLU A 52 3.98 21.84 -6.20
N SER A 53 3.63 22.96 -5.56
CA SER A 53 3.87 24.29 -6.14
C SER A 53 5.36 24.69 -6.13
N ASP A 54 5.78 25.47 -7.13
CA ASP A 54 7.15 26.01 -7.19
C ASP A 54 7.50 26.89 -5.98
N THR A 55 6.52 27.64 -5.48
CA THR A 55 6.67 28.46 -4.27
C THR A 55 6.93 27.59 -3.05
N PHE A 56 6.26 26.45 -2.93
CA PHE A 56 6.49 25.51 -1.84
C PHE A 56 7.86 24.83 -1.93
N ARG A 57 8.29 24.42 -3.14
CA ARG A 57 9.66 23.93 -3.37
C ARG A 57 10.73 24.96 -3.03
N LEU A 58 10.52 26.22 -3.40
CA LEU A 58 11.45 27.31 -3.08
C LEU A 58 11.51 27.54 -1.57
N LEU A 59 10.36 27.57 -0.90
CA LEU A 59 10.28 27.72 0.56
C LEU A 59 11.01 26.57 1.27
N ASP A 60 10.78 25.34 0.84
CA ASP A 60 11.46 24.15 1.37
C ASP A 60 12.97 24.20 1.17
N GLY A 61 13.44 24.69 0.01
CA GLY A 61 14.87 24.90 -0.24
C GLY A 61 15.50 25.98 0.66
N LEU A 62 14.79 27.07 0.93
CA LEU A 62 15.29 28.19 1.76
C LEU A 62 15.22 27.92 3.26
N PHE A 63 14.19 27.17 3.71
CA PHE A 63 13.88 26.95 5.12
C PHE A 63 13.80 25.46 5.47
N TYR A 64 14.64 24.63 4.84
CA TYR A 64 14.64 23.18 4.95
C TYR A 64 14.55 22.65 6.40
N CYS A 65 15.32 23.23 7.33
CA CYS A 65 15.33 22.80 8.73
C CYS A 65 14.00 23.04 9.47
N LEU A 66 13.16 23.94 8.96
CA LEU A 66 11.84 24.26 9.52
C LEU A 66 10.72 23.52 8.77
N THR A 67 10.78 23.51 7.43
CA THR A 67 9.75 22.90 6.59
C THR A 67 9.75 21.39 6.72
N ARG A 68 10.92 20.74 6.76
CA ARG A 68 11.01 19.28 6.74
C ARG A 68 10.41 18.57 7.94
N PRO A 69 10.67 18.99 9.19
CA PRO A 69 9.97 18.41 10.34
C PRO A 69 8.45 18.61 10.27
N ALA A 70 7.99 19.74 9.74
CA ALA A 70 6.57 20.01 9.58
C ALA A 70 5.94 19.11 8.50
N ILE A 71 6.56 19.05 7.32
CA ILE A 71 6.14 18.18 6.21
C ILE A 71 6.07 16.73 6.67
N TYR A 72 7.14 16.23 7.29
CA TYR A 72 7.18 14.85 7.76
C TYR A 72 6.01 14.55 8.71
N ARG A 73 5.78 15.41 9.71
CA ARG A 73 4.66 15.24 10.66
C ARG A 73 3.28 15.32 10.02
N TRP A 74 3.11 16.13 8.97
CA TRP A 74 1.82 16.27 8.27
C TRP A 74 1.59 15.15 7.26
N SER A 75 2.67 14.57 6.72
CA SER A 75 2.62 13.49 5.74
C SER A 75 2.54 12.09 6.36
N THR A 76 3.01 11.89 7.58
CA THR A 76 2.96 10.58 8.23
C THR A 76 1.54 10.28 8.75
N THR A 77 0.93 9.22 8.22
CA THR A 77 -0.39 8.69 8.63
C THR A 77 -0.30 7.34 9.33
N GLN A 78 0.79 6.60 9.13
CA GLN A 78 1.04 5.28 9.68
C GLN A 78 2.42 5.22 10.33
N GLU A 79 2.54 4.48 11.43
CA GLU A 79 3.82 4.24 12.11
C GLU A 79 4.33 2.80 11.91
N LYS A 80 3.44 1.87 11.52
CA LYS A 80 3.73 0.43 11.45
C LYS A 80 4.04 -0.02 10.02
N GLY A 81 4.91 -1.00 9.90
CA GLY A 81 5.27 -1.61 8.62
C GLY A 81 4.11 -2.32 7.93
N ILE A 82 4.20 -2.55 6.62
CA ILE A 82 3.11 -3.18 5.85
C ILE A 82 2.72 -4.57 6.39
N VAL A 83 3.69 -5.37 6.85
CA VAL A 83 3.43 -6.70 7.42
C VAL A 83 2.80 -6.59 8.81
N GLU A 84 3.21 -5.63 9.62
CA GLU A 84 2.59 -5.38 10.92
C GLU A 84 1.15 -4.89 10.76
N GLN A 85 0.88 -4.02 9.77
CA GLN A 85 -0.49 -3.62 9.43
C GLN A 85 -1.35 -4.82 9.01
N LEU A 86 -0.80 -5.74 8.19
CA LEU A 86 -1.48 -7.00 7.85
C LEU A 86 -1.76 -7.85 9.10
N SER A 87 -0.78 -7.98 9.99
CA SER A 87 -0.94 -8.71 11.25
C SER A 87 -2.01 -8.09 12.17
N GLU A 88 -2.22 -6.79 12.09
CA GLU A 88 -3.26 -6.08 12.84
C GLU A 88 -4.64 -6.13 12.18
N GLY A 89 -4.77 -6.90 11.10
CA GLY A 89 -6.03 -7.16 10.43
C GLY A 89 -6.33 -6.22 9.26
N ILE A 90 -5.46 -5.26 8.94
CA ILE A 90 -5.65 -4.39 7.77
C ILE A 90 -5.64 -5.23 6.50
N ARG A 91 -6.63 -5.02 5.62
CA ARG A 91 -6.74 -5.71 4.32
C ARG A 91 -6.91 -4.77 3.14
N TYR A 92 -7.16 -3.48 3.37
CA TYR A 92 -7.19 -2.46 2.32
C TYR A 92 -6.02 -1.49 2.48
N PHE A 93 -5.23 -1.31 1.43
CA PHE A 93 -4.08 -0.40 1.45
C PHE A 93 -4.19 0.63 0.34
N ASP A 94 -4.27 1.92 0.71
CA ASP A 94 -4.09 3.03 -0.23
C ASP A 94 -2.61 3.20 -0.54
N LEU A 95 -2.24 2.92 -1.79
CA LEU A 95 -0.87 2.90 -2.29
C LEU A 95 -0.69 3.99 -3.34
N ARG A 96 -0.25 5.17 -2.91
CA ARG A 96 0.11 6.28 -3.80
C ARG A 96 1.48 6.06 -4.41
N ILE A 97 1.54 5.78 -5.70
CA ILE A 97 2.76 5.34 -6.38
C ILE A 97 3.39 6.50 -7.17
N ALA A 98 4.70 6.61 -7.10
CA ALA A 98 5.46 7.65 -7.78
C ALA A 98 6.84 7.18 -8.26
N HIS A 99 7.38 7.89 -9.26
CA HIS A 99 8.78 7.79 -9.67
C HIS A 99 9.54 9.03 -9.21
N LYS A 100 10.71 8.85 -8.59
CA LYS A 100 11.52 9.95 -8.05
C LYS A 100 12.12 10.78 -9.20
N PRO A 101 12.14 12.12 -9.09
CA PRO A 101 12.79 12.94 -10.10
C PRO A 101 14.29 12.63 -10.16
N TYR A 102 14.82 12.55 -11.39
CA TYR A 102 16.24 12.27 -11.68
C TYR A 102 16.74 10.89 -11.24
N ASP A 103 15.86 9.98 -10.84
CA ASP A 103 16.23 8.58 -10.60
C ASP A 103 16.50 7.90 -11.95
N PRO A 104 17.73 7.43 -12.22
CA PRO A 104 18.07 6.76 -13.48
C PRO A 104 17.51 5.34 -13.58
N SER A 105 17.00 4.79 -12.47
CA SER A 105 16.40 3.46 -12.41
C SER A 105 14.94 3.48 -12.84
N ASN A 106 14.35 2.28 -13.00
CA ASN A 106 12.91 2.12 -13.19
C ASN A 106 12.17 1.83 -11.87
N GLU A 107 12.81 2.09 -10.72
CA GLU A 107 12.21 1.82 -9.41
C GLU A 107 11.05 2.76 -9.14
N LEU A 108 9.99 2.20 -8.57
CA LEU A 108 8.82 2.95 -8.14
C LEU A 108 8.80 3.00 -6.61
N TYR A 109 8.35 4.12 -6.08
CA TYR A 109 8.25 4.40 -4.66
C TYR A 109 6.82 4.76 -4.30
N PHE A 110 6.55 4.88 -3.01
CA PHE A 110 5.31 5.47 -2.53
C PHE A 110 5.52 6.94 -2.18
N THR A 111 4.44 7.70 -2.07
CA THR A 111 4.54 9.12 -1.75
C THR A 111 3.37 9.67 -0.92
N HIS A 112 3.70 10.63 -0.06
CA HIS A 112 2.76 11.60 0.48
C HIS A 112 3.53 12.92 0.72
N VAL A 113 3.43 13.85 -0.23
CA VAL A 113 4.25 15.10 -0.34
C VAL A 113 5.75 14.84 -0.63
N ILE A 114 6.36 13.88 0.07
CA ILE A 114 7.73 13.37 -0.12
C ILE A 114 7.68 11.86 -0.43
N TYR A 115 8.82 11.24 -0.74
CA TYR A 115 8.89 9.85 -1.19
C TYR A 115 9.28 8.89 -0.07
N THR A 116 8.98 7.60 -0.25
CA THR A 116 9.43 6.55 0.67
C THR A 116 10.87 6.08 0.40
N HIS A 117 11.47 5.43 1.41
CA HIS A 117 12.68 4.63 1.26
C HIS A 117 12.39 3.31 0.54
N LEU A 118 11.34 2.60 0.96
CA LEU A 118 10.93 1.33 0.38
C LEU A 118 10.38 1.50 -1.03
N THR A 119 10.70 0.54 -1.91
CA THR A 119 10.14 0.48 -3.26
C THR A 119 8.80 -0.25 -3.28
N VAL A 120 8.04 0.00 -4.35
CA VAL A 120 6.79 -0.71 -4.63
C VAL A 120 7.06 -2.21 -4.74
N VAL A 121 8.11 -2.62 -5.45
CA VAL A 121 8.42 -4.03 -5.67
C VAL A 121 8.78 -4.75 -4.36
N GLU A 122 9.57 -4.11 -3.48
CA GLU A 122 9.89 -4.64 -2.15
C GLU A 122 8.62 -4.86 -1.32
N THR A 123 7.73 -3.87 -1.30
CA THR A 123 6.48 -3.92 -0.55
C THR A 123 5.54 -5.00 -1.10
N LEU A 124 5.38 -5.09 -2.42
CA LEU A 124 4.55 -6.14 -3.03
C LEU A 124 5.07 -7.55 -2.74
N ARG A 125 6.41 -7.73 -2.69
CA ARG A 125 7.01 -9.01 -2.29
C ARG A 125 6.74 -9.33 -0.82
N ALA A 126 6.80 -8.33 0.07
CA ALA A 126 6.46 -8.53 1.48
C ALA A 126 5.00 -8.97 1.65
N VAL A 127 4.06 -8.31 0.96
CA VAL A 127 2.64 -8.69 0.95
C VAL A 127 2.44 -10.10 0.37
N ALA A 128 3.09 -10.41 -0.76
CA ALA A 128 2.99 -11.74 -1.38
C ALA A 128 3.54 -12.84 -0.45
N SER A 129 4.67 -12.58 0.20
CA SER A 129 5.26 -13.52 1.18
C SER A 129 4.34 -13.75 2.36
N TRP A 130 3.67 -12.71 2.87
CA TRP A 130 2.70 -12.85 3.95
C TRP A 130 1.49 -13.68 3.51
N LEU A 131 0.98 -13.47 2.30
CA LEU A 131 -0.12 -14.27 1.73
C LEU A 131 0.21 -15.76 1.55
N GLU A 132 1.48 -16.17 1.51
CA GLU A 132 1.85 -17.59 1.43
C GLU A 132 1.47 -18.36 2.71
N SER A 133 1.54 -17.72 3.89
CA SER A 133 1.11 -18.34 5.15
C SER A 133 -0.34 -18.05 5.52
N HIS A 134 -1.01 -17.13 4.83
CA HIS A 134 -2.36 -16.64 5.13
C HIS A 134 -3.33 -16.93 3.97
N SER A 135 -3.47 -18.20 3.62
CA SER A 135 -4.07 -18.63 2.34
C SER A 135 -5.55 -18.25 2.13
N ARG A 136 -6.32 -17.96 3.18
CA ARG A 136 -7.73 -17.56 3.06
C ARG A 136 -7.95 -16.05 3.27
N GLU A 137 -6.87 -15.30 3.45
CA GLU A 137 -6.92 -13.85 3.54
C GLU A 137 -6.92 -13.21 2.15
N VAL A 138 -7.64 -12.11 2.00
CA VAL A 138 -7.73 -11.34 0.75
C VAL A 138 -7.19 -9.94 1.02
N VAL A 139 -6.23 -9.51 0.20
CA VAL A 139 -5.65 -8.16 0.31
C VAL A 139 -6.07 -7.31 -0.88
N ILE A 140 -6.55 -6.10 -0.60
CA ILE A 140 -6.97 -5.10 -1.57
C ILE A 140 -5.90 -4.03 -1.66
N LEU A 141 -5.26 -3.93 -2.83
CA LEU A 141 -4.20 -2.97 -3.12
C LEU A 141 -4.76 -1.86 -4.02
N ALA A 142 -5.02 -0.69 -3.44
CA ALA A 142 -5.52 0.47 -4.16
C ALA A 142 -4.37 1.34 -4.66
N CYS A 143 -3.86 1.01 -5.85
CA CYS A 143 -2.80 1.79 -6.51
C CYS A 143 -3.38 3.09 -7.09
N SER A 144 -2.85 4.25 -6.69
CA SER A 144 -3.40 5.56 -7.04
C SER A 144 -2.33 6.64 -7.28
N HIS A 145 -2.78 7.84 -7.67
CA HIS A 145 -2.04 9.10 -7.88
C HIS A 145 -0.96 9.12 -8.98
N PHE A 146 -0.25 8.01 -9.20
CA PHE A 146 0.72 7.78 -10.28
C PHE A 146 1.54 9.03 -10.68
N GLU A 147 2.38 9.52 -9.77
CA GLU A 147 3.17 10.73 -9.96
C GLU A 147 4.49 10.44 -10.70
N GLY A 148 4.72 11.09 -11.85
CA GLY A 148 5.96 10.96 -12.60
C GLY A 148 6.13 9.62 -13.35
N LEU A 149 5.07 8.82 -13.47
CA LEU A 149 5.10 7.58 -14.25
C LEU A 149 4.89 7.88 -15.74
N ASN A 150 5.76 7.32 -16.58
CA ASN A 150 5.53 7.22 -18.03
C ASN A 150 4.98 5.83 -18.38
N ASP A 151 4.60 5.62 -19.64
CA ASP A 151 4.01 4.36 -20.11
C ASP A 151 4.88 3.14 -19.78
N LYS A 152 6.20 3.25 -19.97
CA LYS A 152 7.16 2.17 -19.66
C LYS A 152 7.18 1.81 -18.17
N LEU A 153 7.12 2.81 -17.28
CA LEU A 153 7.08 2.60 -15.84
C LEU A 153 5.73 2.01 -15.40
N HIS A 154 4.64 2.45 -16.04
CA HIS A 154 3.32 1.89 -15.79
C HIS A 154 3.22 0.42 -16.25
N GLU A 155 3.78 0.09 -17.41
CA GLU A 155 3.93 -1.30 -17.87
C GLU A 155 4.80 -2.12 -16.92
N HIS A 156 5.89 -1.54 -16.42
CA HIS A 156 6.75 -2.17 -15.42
C HIS A 156 5.99 -2.49 -14.12
N LEU A 157 5.14 -1.57 -13.65
CA LEU A 157 4.28 -1.79 -12.48
C LEU A 157 3.33 -2.97 -12.70
N ILE A 158 2.60 -2.98 -13.83
CA ILE A 158 1.67 -4.06 -14.18
C ILE A 158 2.40 -5.40 -14.28
N PHE A 159 3.57 -5.41 -14.93
CA PHE A 159 4.39 -6.60 -15.04
C PHE A 159 4.83 -7.12 -13.67
N SER A 160 5.30 -6.23 -12.78
CA SER A 160 5.71 -6.58 -11.42
C SER A 160 4.55 -7.17 -10.61
N LEU A 161 3.36 -6.55 -10.66
CA LEU A 161 2.14 -7.08 -10.01
C LEU A 161 1.82 -8.50 -10.49
N LYS A 162 1.76 -8.70 -11.81
CA LYS A 162 1.49 -10.02 -12.43
C LYS A 162 2.54 -11.06 -12.05
N LYS A 163 3.82 -10.67 -12.07
CA LYS A 163 4.94 -11.57 -11.77
C LYS A 163 4.98 -11.97 -10.29
N ILE A 164 4.70 -11.04 -9.38
CA ILE A 164 4.80 -11.26 -7.94
C ILE A 164 3.60 -12.07 -7.43
N PHE A 165 2.38 -11.68 -7.81
CA PHE A 165 1.17 -12.32 -7.28
C PHE A 165 0.70 -13.51 -8.12
N GLY A 166 0.99 -13.55 -9.43
CA GLY A 166 0.67 -14.69 -10.28
C GLY A 166 -0.80 -15.10 -10.19
N SER A 167 -1.05 -16.35 -9.81
CA SER A 167 -2.39 -16.92 -9.63
C SER A 167 -3.17 -16.34 -8.45
N LYS A 168 -2.52 -15.63 -7.52
CA LYS A 168 -3.19 -14.93 -6.40
C LYS A 168 -3.89 -13.65 -6.82
N LEU A 169 -3.73 -13.18 -8.07
CA LEU A 169 -4.48 -12.03 -8.56
C LEU A 169 -5.93 -12.42 -8.84
N CYS A 170 -6.88 -11.61 -8.36
CA CYS A 170 -8.28 -11.79 -8.71
C CYS A 170 -8.47 -11.63 -10.22
N PRO A 171 -9.06 -12.62 -10.92
CA PRO A 171 -9.37 -12.50 -12.33
C PRO A 171 -10.34 -11.35 -12.56
N ARG A 172 -10.06 -10.50 -13.55
CA ARG A 172 -11.00 -9.46 -13.97
C ARG A 172 -12.26 -10.10 -14.57
N LYS A 173 -13.31 -10.27 -13.77
CA LYS A 173 -14.68 -10.40 -14.30
C LYS A 173 -15.12 -9.01 -14.74
N VAL A 174 -15.58 -8.86 -15.99
CA VAL A 174 -15.86 -7.56 -16.62
C VAL A 174 -17.04 -6.88 -15.92
N SER A 175 -16.76 -6.08 -14.89
CA SER A 175 -17.67 -5.06 -14.34
C SER A 175 -16.94 -4.14 -13.34
N PHE A 176 -16.51 -2.98 -13.88
CA PHE A 176 -16.17 -1.67 -13.29
C PHE A 176 -15.07 -1.46 -12.21
N VAL A 177 -14.26 -0.42 -12.53
CA VAL A 177 -13.20 0.33 -11.79
C VAL A 177 -11.95 -0.44 -11.33
N ILE A 178 -10.78 0.13 -11.62
CA ILE A 178 -9.45 -0.47 -11.38
C ILE A 178 -9.17 -0.50 -9.87
N SER A 179 -9.59 -1.56 -9.21
CA SER A 179 -9.05 -2.00 -7.91
C SER A 179 -8.43 -3.38 -8.14
N ILE A 180 -7.14 -3.54 -7.87
CA ILE A 180 -6.52 -4.86 -7.90
C ILE A 180 -6.87 -5.54 -6.59
N THR A 181 -7.80 -6.48 -6.67
CA THR A 181 -8.07 -7.41 -5.57
C THR A 181 -7.11 -8.58 -5.73
N VAL A 182 -6.37 -8.94 -4.68
CA VAL A 182 -5.55 -10.15 -4.66
C VAL A 182 -6.38 -11.22 -3.97
N VAL A 183 -6.99 -12.11 -4.76
CA VAL A 183 -7.79 -13.24 -4.26
C VAL A 183 -6.96 -14.50 -4.42
N ASN A 184 -6.63 -15.17 -3.32
CA ASN A 184 -5.99 -16.47 -3.39
C ASN A 184 -6.99 -17.50 -3.92
N VAL A 185 -6.67 -18.14 -5.04
CA VAL A 185 -7.45 -19.26 -5.59
C VAL A 185 -6.51 -20.46 -5.66
N ASN A 186 -6.69 -21.40 -4.73
CA ASN A 186 -6.14 -22.75 -4.86
C ASN A 186 -7.30 -23.72 -5.06
N SER A 187 -7.29 -24.40 -6.21
CA SER A 187 -8.11 -25.57 -6.52
C SER A 187 -7.50 -26.84 -5.95
#